data_AF-A0A1I2GGM8-F1
#
_entry.id   AF-A0A1I2GGM8-F1
#
_cell.length_a   1.000
_cell.length_b   1.000
_cell.length_c   1.000
_cell.angle_alpha   90.00
_cell.angle_beta   90.00
_cell.angle_gamma   90.00
#
_symmetry.space_group_name_H-M   'P 1'
#
loop_
_entity.id
_entity.type
_entity.pdbx_description
1 polymer ?
#
loop_
_entity_poly.entity_id
_entity_poly.type
_entity_poly.pdbx_seq_one_letter_code
_entity_poly.pdbx_strand_id
1 'polypeptide(L)'
;MAYHEMGLIDDALTQFGLAAADSTWQSRAKVMIADLRILRGEPAVAVAALREAVESANDEDERDAAQYRLAEVYMTLGDTAAAAQALRDVSPGYRDRDELLAEHEG
;
A
#
# COMPACT_ATOMS: atom_id res chain seq x y z
N MET A 1 -16.88 -13.19 13.42
CA MET A 1 -16.37 -13.70 12.13
C MET A 1 -14.87 -13.78 12.31
N ALA A 2 -14.25 -14.97 12.33
CA ALA A 2 -12.83 -15.05 12.77
C ALA A 2 -12.02 -16.11 11.99
N TYR A 3 -12.40 -17.39 12.03
CA TYR A 3 -11.53 -18.42 11.46
C TYR A 3 -11.61 -18.55 9.93
N HIS A 4 -12.77 -18.30 9.34
CA HIS A 4 -12.94 -18.39 7.88
C HIS A 4 -12.27 -17.22 7.16
N GLU A 5 -12.44 -15.99 7.67
CA GLU A 5 -11.79 -14.80 7.10
C GLU A 5 -10.27 -14.88 7.23
N MET A 6 -9.75 -15.38 8.35
CA MET A 6 -8.30 -15.61 8.51
C MET A 6 -7.76 -16.65 7.51
N GLY A 7 -8.49 -17.75 7.28
CA GLY A 7 -8.10 -18.73 6.26
C GLY A 7 -8.09 -18.15 4.84
N LEU A 8 -9.08 -17.32 4.50
CA LEU A 8 -9.11 -16.61 3.22
C LEU A 8 -7.96 -15.60 3.07
N ILE A 9 -7.56 -14.93 4.15
CA ILE A 9 -6.42 -14.01 4.15
C ILE A 9 -5.12 -14.77 3.90
N ASP A 10 -4.91 -15.92 4.56
CA ASP A 10 -3.70 -16.73 4.37
C ASP A 10 -3.61 -17.31 2.95
N ASP A 11 -4.74 -17.78 2.40
CA ASP A 11 -4.82 -18.24 1.01
C ASP A 11 -4.51 -17.11 0.03
N ALA A 12 -5.11 -15.92 0.24
CA ALA A 12 -4.88 -14.75 -0.61
C ALA A 12 -3.42 -14.27 -0.54
N LEU A 13 -2.82 -14.23 0.65
CA LEU A 13 -1.39 -13.91 0.82
C LEU A 13 -0.51 -14.89 0.05
N THR A 14 -0.86 -16.17 0.04
CA THR A 14 -0.13 -17.19 -0.73
C THR A 14 -0.25 -16.94 -2.24
N GLN A 15 -1.46 -16.70 -2.74
CA GLN A 15 -1.70 -16.45 -4.17
C GLN A 15 -1.00 -15.17 -4.65
N PHE A 16 -1.12 -14.07 -3.90
CA PHE A 16 -0.41 -12.84 -4.25
C PHE A 16 1.09 -12.96 -4.09
N GLY A 17 1.59 -13.79 -3.16
CA GLY A 17 3.01 -14.11 -3.07
C GLY A 17 3.54 -14.79 -4.33
N LEU A 18 2.76 -15.69 -4.93
CA LEU A 18 3.09 -16.32 -6.22
C LEU A 18 3.06 -15.30 -7.37
N ALA A 19 2.04 -14.44 -7.41
CA ALA A 19 1.95 -13.38 -8.41
C ALA A 19 3.11 -12.39 -8.30
N ALA A 20 3.58 -12.10 -7.08
CA ALA A 20 4.69 -11.18 -6.85
C ALA A 20 6.06 -11.70 -7.32
N ALA A 21 6.15 -12.97 -7.72
CA ALA A 21 7.35 -13.53 -8.35
C ALA A 21 7.50 -13.10 -9.83
N ASP A 22 6.41 -12.68 -10.47
CA ASP A 22 6.42 -12.12 -11.81
C ASP A 22 6.56 -10.59 -11.73
N SER A 23 7.61 -10.03 -12.34
CA SER A 23 7.86 -8.58 -12.34
C SER A 23 6.70 -7.77 -12.90
N THR A 24 5.93 -8.32 -13.85
CA THR A 24 4.76 -7.65 -14.44
C THR A 24 3.65 -7.44 -13.42
N TRP A 25 3.53 -8.30 -12.42
CA TRP A 25 2.49 -8.24 -11.40
C TRP A 25 3.01 -7.81 -10.03
N GLN A 26 4.32 -7.68 -9.87
CA GLN A 26 4.97 -7.55 -8.59
C GLN A 26 4.47 -6.38 -7.76
N SER A 27 4.42 -5.17 -8.33
CA SER A 27 3.94 -3.99 -7.61
C SER A 27 2.49 -4.16 -7.15
N ARG A 28 1.58 -4.48 -8.09
CA ARG A 28 0.15 -4.67 -7.80
C ARG A 28 -0.09 -5.76 -6.76
N ALA A 29 0.60 -6.90 -6.88
CA ALA A 29 0.50 -7.99 -5.92
C ALA A 29 0.95 -7.57 -4.51
N LYS A 30 2.03 -6.79 -4.41
CA LYS A 30 2.53 -6.27 -3.12
C LYS A 30 1.58 -5.24 -2.49
N VAL A 31 0.89 -4.40 -3.28
CA VAL A 31 -0.19 -3.55 -2.77
C VAL A 31 -1.31 -4.39 -2.16
N MET A 32 -1.76 -5.45 -2.84
CA MET A 32 -2.80 -6.35 -2.31
C MET A 32 -2.33 -7.11 -1.05
N ILE A 33 -1.07 -7.55 -1.00
CA ILE A 33 -0.47 -8.14 0.20
C ILE A 33 -0.53 -7.15 1.37
N ALA A 34 -0.20 -5.88 1.14
CA ALA A 34 -0.23 -4.88 2.19
C ALA A 34 -1.65 -4.69 2.77
N ASP A 35 -2.67 -4.68 1.92
CA ASP A 35 -4.07 -4.58 2.36
C ASP A 35 -4.48 -5.73 3.27
N LEU A 36 -4.09 -6.96 2.89
CA LEU A 36 -4.33 -8.16 3.69
C LEU A 36 -3.58 -8.10 5.03
N ARG A 37 -2.36 -7.55 5.04
CA ARG A 37 -1.58 -7.35 6.28
C ARG A 37 -2.21 -6.31 7.20
N ILE A 38 -2.79 -5.24 6.66
CA ILE A 38 -3.56 -4.26 7.45
C ILE A 38 -4.78 -4.92 8.08
N LEU A 39 -5.55 -5.70 7.33
CA LEU A 39 -6.71 -6.44 7.85
C LEU A 39 -6.32 -7.42 8.97
N ARG A 40 -5.10 -7.95 8.92
CA ARG A 40 -4.53 -8.84 9.94
C ARG A 40 -3.96 -8.09 11.16
N GLY A 41 -3.94 -6.76 11.14
CA GLY A 41 -3.35 -5.95 12.21
C GLY A 41 -1.81 -5.93 12.17
N GLU A 42 -1.21 -6.09 10.99
CA GLU A 42 0.23 -6.15 10.76
C GLU A 42 0.74 -4.94 9.94
N PRO A 43 0.55 -3.70 10.41
CA PRO A 43 0.83 -2.51 9.62
C PRO A 43 2.31 -2.32 9.27
N ALA A 44 3.23 -2.76 10.13
CA ALA A 44 4.67 -2.69 9.81
C ALA A 44 5.04 -3.56 8.60
N VAL A 45 4.39 -4.72 8.46
CA VAL A 45 4.57 -5.62 7.31
C VAL A 45 3.92 -5.03 6.06
N ALA A 46 2.76 -4.40 6.22
CA ALA A 46 2.09 -3.70 5.12
C ALA A 46 2.95 -2.56 4.56
N VAL A 47 3.53 -1.72 5.43
CA VAL A 47 4.45 -0.64 5.03
C VAL A 47 5.65 -1.18 4.25
N ALA A 48 6.26 -2.29 4.71
CA ALA A 48 7.37 -2.92 4.00
C ALA A 48 6.94 -3.39 2.59
N ALA A 49 5.80 -4.08 2.49
CA ALA A 49 5.26 -4.54 1.22
C ALA A 49 4.96 -3.38 0.25
N LEU A 50 4.42 -2.26 0.75
CA LEU A 50 4.15 -1.07 -0.07
C LEU A 50 5.41 -0.37 -0.54
N ARG A 51 6.45 -0.26 0.29
CA ARG A 51 7.75 0.27 -0.16
C ARG A 51 8.34 -0.57 -1.28
N GLU A 52 8.28 -1.89 -1.13
CA GLU A 52 8.69 -2.79 -2.19
C GLU A 52 7.79 -2.71 -3.45
N ALA A 53 6.51 -2.39 -3.31
CA ALA A 53 5.61 -2.15 -4.45
C ALA A 53 6.04 -0.90 -5.24
N VAL A 54 6.39 0.17 -4.54
CA VAL A 54 6.94 1.41 -5.15
C VAL A 54 8.23 1.12 -5.93
N GLU A 55 9.12 0.31 -5.36
CA GLU A 55 10.39 -0.07 -5.99
C GLU A 55 10.23 -0.99 -7.21
N SER A 56 9.17 -1.81 -7.22
CA SER A 56 8.88 -2.78 -8.28
C SER A 56 7.84 -2.30 -9.30
N ALA A 57 7.42 -1.03 -9.22
CA ALA A 57 6.46 -0.45 -10.14
C ALA A 57 7.02 -0.40 -11.58
N ASN A 58 6.23 -0.89 -12.53
CA ASN A 58 6.60 -0.93 -13.94
C ASN A 58 6.36 0.42 -14.66
N ASP A 59 5.42 1.20 -14.14
CA ASP A 59 5.03 2.50 -14.68
C ASP A 59 4.73 3.51 -13.55
N GLU A 60 4.43 4.74 -13.94
CA GLU A 60 4.12 5.83 -13.00
C GLU A 60 2.79 5.59 -12.28
N ASP A 61 1.78 5.08 -12.97
CA ASP A 61 0.46 4.78 -12.39
C ASP A 61 0.56 3.73 -11.26
N GLU A 62 1.35 2.67 -11.44
CA GLU A 62 1.63 1.68 -10.41
C GLU A 62 2.38 2.28 -9.22
N ARG A 63 3.34 3.18 -9.48
CA ARG A 63 4.11 3.86 -8.43
C ARG A 63 3.21 4.78 -7.61
N ASP A 64 2.40 5.60 -8.27
CA ASP A 64 1.44 6.50 -7.64
C ASP A 64 0.42 5.72 -6.81
N ALA A 65 -0.11 4.61 -7.34
CA ALA A 65 -1.03 3.74 -6.60
C ALA A 65 -0.39 3.18 -5.31
N ALA A 66 0.86 2.71 -5.39
CA ALA A 66 1.58 2.16 -4.25
C ALA A 66 1.94 3.23 -3.20
N GLN A 67 2.40 4.42 -3.64
CA GLN A 67 2.71 5.53 -2.74
C GLN A 67 1.47 6.13 -2.09
N TYR A 68 0.39 6.30 -2.85
CA TYR A 68 -0.90 6.74 -2.32
C TYR A 68 -1.40 5.76 -1.25
N ARG A 69 -1.31 4.44 -1.51
CA ARG A 69 -1.69 3.44 -0.51
C ARG A 69 -0.77 3.45 0.72
N LEU A 70 0.52 3.69 0.52
CA LEU A 70 1.48 3.86 1.61
C LEU A 70 1.12 5.06 2.50
N ALA A 71 0.71 6.18 1.90
CA ALA A 71 0.20 7.32 2.64
C ALA A 71 -1.03 6.96 3.48
N GLU A 72 -2.03 6.28 2.91
CA GLU A 72 -3.22 5.83 3.65
C GLU A 72 -2.88 4.97 4.87
N VAL A 73 -1.90 4.08 4.73
CA VAL A 73 -1.41 3.27 5.85
C VAL A 73 -0.76 4.16 6.91
N TYR A 74 0.10 5.10 6.55
CA TYR A 74 0.70 6.02 7.53
C TYR A 74 -0.34 6.92 8.22
N MET A 75 -1.36 7.40 7.50
CA MET A 75 -2.48 8.15 8.08
C MET A 75 -3.21 7.31 9.12
N THR A 76 -3.48 6.03 8.82
CA THR A 76 -4.10 5.09 9.77
C THR A 76 -3.25 4.86 11.02
N LEU A 77 -1.92 4.93 10.88
CA LEU A 77 -0.97 4.82 12.00
C LEU A 77 -0.75 6.12 12.77
N GLY A 78 -1.30 7.24 12.30
CA GLY A 78 -1.05 8.57 12.86
C GLY A 78 0.35 9.11 12.57
N ASP A 79 1.08 8.51 11.63
CA ASP A 79 2.38 9.03 11.18
C ASP A 79 2.17 10.10 10.11
N THR A 80 1.71 11.27 10.53
CA THR A 80 1.38 12.40 9.65
C THR A 80 2.58 12.83 8.80
N ALA A 81 3.79 12.77 9.35
CA ALA A 81 5.00 13.16 8.63
C ALA A 81 5.31 12.20 7.48
N ALA A 82 5.24 10.88 7.73
CA ALA A 82 5.44 9.89 6.69
C ALA A 82 4.29 9.87 5.67
N ALA A 83 3.05 10.12 6.11
CA ALA A 83 1.90 10.27 5.23
C ALA A 83 2.08 11.44 4.25
N ALA A 84 2.41 12.62 4.76
CA ALA A 84 2.65 13.80 3.92
C ALA A 84 3.80 13.57 2.93
N GLN A 85 4.89 12.93 3.36
CA GLN A 85 5.99 12.62 2.45
C GLN A 85 5.57 11.64 1.34
N ALA A 86 4.87 10.56 1.68
CA ALA A 86 4.37 9.61 0.69
C ALA A 86 3.39 10.28 -0.29
N LEU A 87 2.52 11.18 0.19
CA LEU A 87 1.63 11.97 -0.67
C LEU A 87 2.41 12.89 -1.59
N ARG A 88 3.50 13.54 -1.15
CA ARG A 88 4.33 14.40 -2.02
C ARG A 88 4.93 13.66 -3.19
N ASP A 89 5.29 12.40 -2.98
CA ASP A 89 5.93 11.59 -4.01
C ASP A 89 4.94 11.11 -5.09
N VAL A 90 3.63 11.09 -4.80
CA VAL A 90 2.55 10.80 -5.76
C VAL A 90 2.38 11.98 -6.74
N SER A 91 1.97 11.71 -7.99
CA SER A 91 1.73 12.77 -8.98
C SER A 91 0.54 13.70 -8.67
N PRO A 92 0.61 15.01 -9.02
CA PRO A 92 -0.48 15.97 -8.77
C PRO A 92 -1.78 15.61 -9.47
N GLY A 93 -2.91 15.85 -8.79
CA GLY A 93 -4.23 15.45 -9.29
C GLY A 93 -4.49 13.94 -9.29
N TYR A 94 -3.59 13.11 -8.76
CA TYR A 94 -3.86 11.70 -8.56
C TYR A 94 -4.89 11.54 -7.43
N ARG A 95 -6.12 11.17 -7.79
CA ARG A 95 -7.25 11.04 -6.84
C ARG A 95 -7.42 12.32 -6.02
N ASP A 96 -7.55 12.19 -4.71
CA ASP A 96 -7.67 13.23 -3.68
C ASP A 96 -6.31 13.55 -3.01
N ARG A 97 -5.17 13.17 -3.62
CA ARG A 97 -3.82 13.40 -3.08
C ARG A 97 -3.65 14.84 -2.58
N ASP A 98 -4.01 15.81 -3.42
CA ASP A 98 -3.73 17.22 -3.17
C ASP A 98 -4.53 17.76 -1.96
N GLU A 99 -5.76 17.28 -1.80
CA GLU A 99 -6.62 17.59 -0.65
C GLU A 99 -6.05 16.97 0.63
N LEU A 100 -5.71 15.67 0.59
CA LEU A 100 -5.11 14.96 1.71
C LEU A 100 -3.77 15.56 2.13
N LEU A 101 -2.93 15.96 1.19
CA LEU A 101 -1.63 16.56 1.50
C LEU A 101 -1.80 17.89 2.24
N ALA A 102 -2.73 18.74 1.79
CA ALA A 102 -3.03 20.00 2.45
C ALA A 102 -3.51 19.82 3.90
N GLU A 103 -4.29 18.77 4.18
CA GLU A 103 -4.75 18.43 5.53
C GLU A 103 -3.60 18.01 6.47
N HIS A 104 -2.54 17.44 5.92
CA HIS A 104 -1.41 16.88 6.69
C HIS A 104 -0.21 17.83 6.79
N GLU A 105 -0.28 18.98 6.11
CA GLU A 105 0.73 20.05 6.15
C GLU A 105 0.33 21.26 7.02
N GLY A 106 -0.90 21.31 7.52
CA GLY A 106 -1.44 22.37 8.38
C GLY A 106 -1.26 22.14 9.88
#